data_AF-A0A9E5VZ97-F1
#
_entry.id   AF-A0A9E5VZ97-F1
#
_cell.length_a   1.000
_cell.length_b   1.000
_cell.length_c   1.000
_cell.angle_alpha   90.00
_cell.angle_beta   90.00
_cell.angle_gamma   90.00
#
_symmetry.space_group_name_H-M   'P 1'
#
loop_
_entity.id
_entity.type
_entity.pdbx_description
1 polymer ?
#
loop_
_entity_poly.entity_id
_entity_poly.type
_entity_poly.pdbx_seq_one_letter_code
_entity_poly.pdbx_strand_id
1 'polypeptide(L)'
;MKKHISVLMLYVRSSLYKVLGVAALTGLLQVLFFYLALKNSITSSELIEAPVKIFKAGKTALMGGLGLVAISLIIPFTGMDMGAKPSYRLQRLRVTPLAGVIWQSVSNCLMLFIYYASQLAAVLICCRVYQRVTAIYELGVNSQVFFITFWTDSYLHGLLPLDDRAVCYKNAAMLLYAGISAAILTRRQQRGKSSFGFALAVSLLLLNFPASVDDNMVEIVTVVGVVALLVTSLAIYWSREERKKEL
;
A
#
# COMPACT_ATOMS: atom_id res chain seq x y z
N MET A 1 -30.34 -3.67 -0.33
CA MET A 1 -29.12 -3.55 0.52
C MET A 1 -28.28 -4.84 0.60
N LYS A 2 -28.86 -6.04 0.82
CA LYS A 2 -28.10 -7.32 0.96
C LYS A 2 -27.21 -7.71 -0.25
N LYS A 3 -27.56 -7.28 -1.47
CA LYS A 3 -26.83 -7.62 -2.70
C LYS A 3 -25.43 -7.01 -2.77
N HIS A 4 -25.24 -5.77 -2.31
CA HIS A 4 -23.95 -5.07 -2.38
C HIS A 4 -22.92 -5.64 -1.39
N ILE A 5 -23.37 -5.99 -0.18
CA ILE A 5 -22.53 -6.63 0.84
C ILE A 5 -22.07 -8.02 0.39
N SER A 6 -22.96 -8.77 -0.27
CA SER A 6 -22.62 -10.10 -0.78
C SER A 6 -21.58 -10.07 -1.90
N VAL A 7 -21.59 -9.02 -2.73
CA VAL A 7 -20.57 -8.80 -3.77
C VAL A 7 -19.23 -8.46 -3.14
N LEU A 8 -19.23 -7.53 -2.17
CA LEU A 8 -18.02 -7.14 -1.45
C LEU A 8 -17.39 -8.33 -0.71
N MET A 9 -18.20 -9.15 -0.04
CA MET A 9 -17.74 -10.35 0.66
C MET A 9 -17.06 -11.35 -0.29
N LEU A 10 -17.55 -11.48 -1.52
CA LEU A 10 -16.99 -12.40 -2.51
C LEU A 10 -15.61 -11.94 -3.00
N TYR A 11 -15.43 -10.63 -3.23
CA TYR A 11 -14.13 -10.04 -3.58
C TYR A 11 -13.14 -10.09 -2.42
N VAL A 12 -13.59 -9.84 -1.20
CA VAL A 12 -12.72 -9.90 0.00
C VAL A 12 -12.24 -11.32 0.25
N ARG A 13 -13.11 -12.34 0.15
CA ARG A 13 -12.74 -13.72 0.45
C ARG A 13 -11.65 -14.28 -0.48
N SER A 14 -11.64 -13.90 -1.75
CA SER A 14 -10.68 -14.43 -2.74
C SER A 14 -9.29 -13.80 -2.68
N SER A 15 -9.14 -12.67 -2.00
CA SER A 15 -7.95 -11.83 -2.02
C SER A 15 -7.34 -11.64 -0.63
N LEU A 16 -8.17 -11.67 0.43
CA LEU A 16 -7.74 -11.42 1.80
C LEU A 16 -6.63 -12.38 2.27
N TYR A 17 -6.73 -13.68 1.98
CA TYR A 17 -5.68 -14.63 2.37
C TYR A 17 -4.35 -14.39 1.62
N LYS A 18 -4.40 -13.92 0.36
CA LYS A 18 -3.20 -13.59 -0.42
C LYS A 18 -2.54 -12.33 0.12
N VAL A 19 -3.34 -11.31 0.42
CA VAL A 19 -2.88 -10.05 1.01
C VAL A 19 -2.28 -10.30 2.38
N LEU A 20 -2.95 -11.09 3.24
CA LEU A 20 -2.41 -11.48 4.55
C LEU A 20 -1.12 -12.30 4.43
N GLY A 21 -1.05 -13.23 3.46
CA GLY A 21 0.16 -14.01 3.21
C GLY A 21 1.35 -13.13 2.83
N VAL A 22 1.16 -12.19 1.90
CA VAL A 22 2.22 -11.25 1.50
C VAL A 22 2.56 -10.27 2.61
N ALA A 23 1.56 -9.76 3.33
CA ALA A 23 1.74 -8.89 4.49
C ALA A 23 2.57 -9.57 5.59
N ALA A 24 2.23 -10.82 5.94
CA ALA A 24 2.96 -11.59 6.93
C ALA A 24 4.39 -11.88 6.47
N LEU A 25 4.59 -12.30 5.22
CA LEU A 25 5.92 -12.59 4.68
C LEU A 25 6.82 -11.35 4.69
N THR A 26 6.32 -10.24 4.15
CA THR A 26 7.08 -8.97 4.07
C THR A 26 7.36 -8.38 5.45
N GLY A 27 6.38 -8.44 6.37
CA GLY A 27 6.58 -8.02 7.77
C GLY A 27 7.60 -8.89 8.50
N LEU A 28 7.56 -10.23 8.31
CA LEU A 28 8.55 -11.14 8.90
C LEU A 28 9.95 -10.89 8.35
N LEU A 29 10.09 -10.68 7.04
CA LEU A 29 11.37 -10.31 6.45
C LEU A 29 11.86 -8.98 7.03
N GLN A 30 11.00 -7.97 7.14
CA GLN A 30 11.38 -6.68 7.70
C GLN A 30 11.91 -6.81 9.15
N VAL A 31 11.21 -7.58 9.99
CA VAL A 31 11.64 -7.84 11.38
C VAL A 31 12.94 -8.64 11.42
N LEU A 32 13.08 -9.66 10.56
CA LEU A 32 14.26 -10.52 10.52
C LEU A 32 15.51 -9.77 10.06
N PHE A 33 15.40 -8.99 8.99
CA PHE A 33 16.52 -8.17 8.51
C PHE A 33 16.88 -7.05 9.50
N PHE A 34 15.89 -6.47 10.16
CA PHE A 34 16.15 -5.53 11.26
C PHE A 34 16.88 -6.21 12.42
N TYR A 35 16.46 -7.41 12.83
CA TYR A 35 17.12 -8.16 13.89
C TYR A 35 18.55 -8.56 13.53
N LEU A 36 18.79 -8.98 12.28
CA LEU A 36 20.15 -9.28 11.80
C LEU A 36 21.03 -8.03 11.78
N ALA A 37 20.49 -6.89 11.33
CA ALA A 37 21.21 -5.61 11.38
C ALA A 37 21.55 -5.24 12.84
N LEU A 38 20.60 -5.38 13.75
CA LEU A 38 20.81 -5.14 15.18
C LEU A 38 21.88 -6.05 15.78
N LYS A 39 21.85 -7.35 15.46
CA LYS A 39 22.86 -8.33 15.92
C LYS A 39 24.27 -7.96 15.44
N ASN A 40 24.39 -7.53 14.19
CA ASN A 40 25.66 -7.08 13.63
C ASN A 40 26.16 -5.82 14.34
N SER A 41 25.29 -4.85 14.60
CA SER A 41 25.64 -3.61 15.35
C SER A 41 26.05 -3.88 16.80
N ILE A 42 25.45 -4.88 17.46
CA ILE A 42 25.89 -5.33 18.80
C ILE A 42 27.31 -5.90 18.74
N THR A 43 27.59 -6.73 17.74
CA THR A 43 28.88 -7.41 17.58
C THR A 43 30.00 -6.40 17.30
N SER A 44 29.71 -5.33 16.58
CA SER A 44 30.67 -4.25 16.26
C SER A 44 30.84 -3.21 17.38
N SER A 45 30.17 -3.35 18.54
CA SER A 45 30.14 -2.34 19.63
C SER A 45 29.63 -0.94 19.23
N GLU A 46 28.93 -0.84 18.10
CA GLU A 46 28.32 0.39 17.57
C GLU A 46 26.84 0.53 18.00
N LEU A 47 26.48 -0.04 19.16
CA LEU A 47 25.12 0.00 19.73
C LEU A 47 24.59 1.42 20.02
N ILE A 48 25.50 2.40 20.10
CA ILE A 48 25.21 3.82 20.36
C ILE A 48 24.75 4.54 19.09
N GLU A 49 24.93 3.92 17.91
CA GLU A 49 24.48 4.52 16.66
C GLU A 49 22.95 4.69 16.63
N ALA A 50 22.51 5.88 16.19
CA ALA A 50 21.11 6.25 16.14
C ALA A 50 20.27 5.16 15.43
N PRO A 51 19.08 4.80 15.95
CA PRO A 51 18.25 3.72 15.40
C PRO A 51 17.95 3.88 13.91
N VAL A 52 17.97 5.12 13.39
CA VAL A 52 17.89 5.46 11.97
C VAL A 52 18.90 4.67 11.13
N LYS A 53 20.15 4.55 11.56
CA LYS A 53 21.20 3.82 10.82
C LYS A 53 20.88 2.33 10.74
N ILE A 54 20.31 1.75 11.79
CA ILE A 54 19.90 0.33 11.85
C ILE A 54 18.71 0.08 10.92
N PHE A 55 17.73 0.99 10.90
CA PHE A 55 16.58 0.91 9.98
C PHE A 55 16.99 1.03 8.51
N LYS A 56 17.96 1.91 8.20
CA LYS A 56 18.55 2.06 6.86
C LYS A 56 19.38 0.83 6.47
N ALA A 57 20.22 0.31 7.36
CA ALA A 57 21.03 -0.89 7.14
C ALA A 57 20.16 -2.14 6.91
N GLY A 58 19.05 -2.26 7.64
CA GLY A 58 18.06 -3.32 7.47
C GLY A 58 17.27 -3.25 6.16
N LYS A 59 17.45 -2.21 5.32
CA LYS A 59 16.75 -2.02 4.04
C LYS A 59 15.22 -2.16 4.16
N THR A 60 14.68 -1.74 5.30
CA THR A 60 13.27 -1.94 5.67
C THR A 60 12.31 -1.27 4.69
N ALA A 61 12.68 -0.11 4.14
CA ALA A 61 11.94 0.60 3.09
C ALA A 61 11.79 -0.22 1.79
N LEU A 62 12.85 -0.94 1.39
CA LEU A 62 12.83 -1.76 0.18
C LEU A 62 11.86 -2.94 0.33
N MET A 63 11.83 -3.58 1.50
CA MET A 63 10.95 -4.72 1.76
C MET A 63 9.48 -4.29 1.80
N GLY A 64 9.18 -3.18 2.47
CA GLY A 64 7.82 -2.60 2.47
C GLY A 64 7.36 -2.19 1.08
N GLY A 65 8.23 -1.56 0.29
CA GLY A 65 7.96 -1.17 -1.09
C GLY A 65 7.74 -2.35 -2.04
N LEU A 66 8.60 -3.38 -1.96
CA LEU A 66 8.46 -4.61 -2.74
C LEU A 66 7.15 -5.34 -2.44
N GLY A 67 6.76 -5.41 -1.17
CA GLY A 67 5.49 -6.01 -0.77
C GLY A 67 4.29 -5.20 -1.26
N LEU A 68 4.38 -3.87 -1.29
CA LEU A 68 3.35 -3.00 -1.84
C LEU A 68 3.16 -3.25 -3.34
N VAL A 69 4.26 -3.37 -4.09
CA VAL A 69 4.22 -3.74 -5.51
C VAL A 69 3.60 -5.10 -5.69
N ALA A 70 4.05 -6.11 -4.95
CA ALA A 70 3.54 -7.47 -5.05
C ALA A 70 2.01 -7.51 -4.84
N ILE A 71 1.50 -6.81 -3.82
CA ILE A 71 0.06 -6.74 -3.54
C ILE A 71 -0.67 -5.97 -4.63
N SER A 72 -0.12 -4.82 -5.06
CA SER A 72 -0.72 -4.03 -6.14
C SER A 72 -0.89 -4.85 -7.42
N LEU A 73 0.05 -5.77 -7.72
CA LEU A 73 -0.04 -6.70 -8.85
C LEU A 73 -1.06 -7.82 -8.59
N ILE A 74 -1.04 -8.45 -7.41
CA ILE A 74 -1.91 -9.59 -7.08
C ILE A 74 -3.40 -9.20 -7.06
N ILE A 75 -3.74 -8.00 -6.60
CA ILE A 75 -5.12 -7.52 -6.49
C ILE A 75 -5.86 -7.59 -7.85
N PRO A 76 -5.37 -6.99 -8.96
CA PRO A 76 -5.96 -7.13 -10.29
C PRO A 76 -6.14 -8.58 -10.74
N PHE A 77 -5.14 -9.45 -10.47
CA PHE A 77 -5.18 -10.86 -10.85
C PHE A 77 -6.30 -11.65 -10.18
N THR A 78 -6.71 -11.28 -8.97
CA THR A 78 -7.82 -11.96 -8.27
C THR A 78 -9.20 -11.74 -8.91
N GLY A 79 -9.35 -10.67 -9.69
CA GLY A 79 -10.59 -10.38 -10.42
C GLY A 79 -10.54 -10.79 -11.89
N MET A 80 -9.40 -11.26 -12.40
CA MET A 80 -9.26 -11.76 -13.76
C MET A 80 -9.91 -13.13 -13.92
N ASP A 81 -10.62 -13.34 -15.02
CA ASP A 81 -11.33 -14.57 -15.37
C ASP A 81 -10.33 -15.69 -15.77
N MET A 82 -9.42 -16.09 -14.86
CA MET A 82 -8.62 -17.29 -15.04
C MET A 82 -9.48 -18.51 -14.66
N GLY A 83 -10.32 -18.97 -15.59
CA GLY A 83 -11.05 -20.24 -15.51
C GLY A 83 -12.54 -20.12 -15.14
N ALA A 84 -12.89 -19.56 -13.99
CA ALA A 84 -14.30 -19.42 -13.56
C ALA A 84 -14.77 -17.98 -13.78
N LYS A 85 -15.69 -17.73 -14.72
CA LYS A 85 -16.13 -16.40 -15.19
C LYS A 85 -16.85 -15.57 -14.08
N PRO A 86 -16.20 -14.68 -13.29
CA PRO A 86 -16.89 -13.75 -12.38
C PRO A 86 -17.85 -12.81 -13.13
N SER A 87 -17.59 -12.55 -14.41
CA SER A 87 -18.48 -11.81 -15.32
C SER A 87 -19.90 -12.41 -15.37
N TYR A 88 -20.01 -13.74 -15.35
CA TYR A 88 -21.30 -14.45 -15.36
C TYR A 88 -22.04 -14.35 -14.02
N ARG A 89 -21.30 -14.31 -12.90
CA ARG A 89 -21.88 -14.11 -11.55
C ARG A 89 -22.39 -12.69 -11.34
N LEU A 90 -21.70 -11.69 -11.89
CA LEU A 90 -22.15 -10.29 -11.85
C LEU A 90 -23.37 -10.03 -12.73
N GLN A 91 -23.44 -10.65 -13.92
CA GLN A 91 -24.61 -10.56 -14.80
C GLN A 91 -25.89 -11.10 -14.15
N ARG A 92 -25.81 -12.19 -13.37
CA ARG A 92 -26.96 -12.70 -12.61
C ARG A 92 -27.45 -11.74 -11.52
N LEU A 93 -26.60 -10.85 -11.01
CA LEU A 93 -26.97 -9.96 -9.92
C LEU A 93 -27.66 -8.66 -10.36
N ARG A 94 -27.79 -8.41 -11.69
CA ARG A 94 -28.37 -7.18 -12.28
C ARG A 94 -27.79 -5.88 -11.70
N VAL A 95 -26.51 -5.89 -11.33
CA VAL A 95 -25.83 -4.69 -10.83
C VAL A 95 -25.29 -3.91 -12.03
N THR A 96 -25.48 -2.60 -12.04
CA THR A 96 -24.95 -1.72 -13.09
C THR A 96 -23.43 -1.88 -13.18
N PRO A 97 -22.86 -1.84 -14.39
CA PRO A 97 -21.43 -1.98 -14.57
C PRO A 97 -20.68 -0.95 -13.70
N LEU A 98 -21.09 0.31 -13.60
CA LEU A 98 -20.44 1.30 -12.73
C LEU A 98 -20.37 0.87 -11.25
N ALA A 99 -21.47 0.39 -10.68
CA ALA A 99 -21.51 -0.01 -9.27
C ALA A 99 -20.52 -1.16 -8.97
N GLY A 100 -20.32 -2.08 -9.91
CA GLY A 100 -19.31 -3.14 -9.75
C GLY A 100 -17.86 -2.61 -9.72
N VAL A 101 -17.54 -1.53 -10.45
CA VAL A 101 -16.19 -0.91 -10.40
C VAL A 101 -15.97 -0.31 -9.03
N ILE A 102 -16.97 0.44 -8.55
CA ILE A 102 -16.90 1.17 -7.29
C ILE A 102 -16.67 0.18 -6.16
N TRP A 103 -17.47 -0.89 -6.07
CA TRP A 103 -17.31 -1.89 -5.02
C TRP A 103 -15.98 -2.64 -5.10
N GLN A 104 -15.48 -2.92 -6.30
CA GLN A 104 -14.16 -3.54 -6.48
C GLN A 104 -13.03 -2.57 -6.10
N SER A 105 -13.15 -1.29 -6.42
CA SER A 105 -12.16 -0.27 -6.03
C SER A 105 -12.12 -0.07 -4.51
N VAL A 106 -13.29 -0.09 -3.85
CA VAL A 106 -13.40 -0.02 -2.39
C VAL A 106 -12.75 -1.23 -1.73
N SER A 107 -13.00 -2.44 -2.23
CA SER A 107 -12.35 -3.64 -1.69
C SER A 107 -10.83 -3.61 -1.87
N ASN A 108 -10.35 -3.16 -3.03
CA ASN A 108 -8.92 -3.05 -3.32
C ASN A 108 -8.24 -2.01 -2.42
N CYS A 109 -8.88 -0.85 -2.22
CA CYS A 109 -8.39 0.19 -1.34
C CYS A 109 -8.30 -0.31 0.11
N LEU A 110 -9.33 -1.03 0.58
CA LEU A 110 -9.33 -1.60 1.93
C LEU A 110 -8.21 -2.63 2.12
N MET A 111 -7.90 -3.44 1.12
CA MET A 111 -6.78 -4.41 1.17
C MET A 111 -5.43 -3.72 1.23
N LEU A 112 -5.22 -2.67 0.43
CA LEU A 112 -4.00 -1.88 0.47
C LEU A 112 -3.85 -1.18 1.83
N PHE A 113 -4.95 -0.70 2.42
CA PHE A 113 -4.96 -0.13 3.76
C PHE A 113 -4.58 -1.16 4.84
N ILE A 114 -5.13 -2.37 4.78
CA ILE A 114 -4.77 -3.47 5.71
C ILE A 114 -3.27 -3.79 5.60
N TYR A 115 -2.73 -3.83 4.37
CA TYR A 115 -1.30 -4.02 4.17
C TYR A 115 -0.48 -2.89 4.79
N TYR A 116 -0.86 -1.63 4.55
CA TYR A 116 -0.19 -0.48 5.16
C TYR A 116 -0.20 -0.56 6.70
N ALA A 117 -1.35 -0.90 7.30
CA ALA A 117 -1.47 -1.12 8.74
C ALA A 117 -0.58 -2.28 9.25
N SER A 118 -0.42 -3.34 8.46
CA SER A 118 0.47 -4.45 8.81
C SER A 118 1.95 -4.06 8.80
N GLN A 119 2.37 -3.20 7.86
CA GLN A 119 3.74 -2.68 7.80
C GLN A 119 4.01 -1.76 8.99
N LEU A 120 3.05 -0.92 9.37
CA LEU A 120 3.13 -0.11 10.58
C LEU A 120 3.30 -0.99 11.83
N ALA A 121 2.51 -2.06 11.95
CA ALA A 121 2.64 -3.00 13.07
C ALA A 121 4.02 -3.67 13.10
N ALA A 122 4.57 -4.07 11.95
CA ALA A 122 5.92 -4.65 11.85
C ALA A 122 7.00 -3.68 12.33
N VAL A 123 6.92 -2.40 11.94
CA VAL A 123 7.83 -1.35 12.42
C VAL A 123 7.73 -1.16 13.92
N LEU A 124 6.51 -1.10 14.48
CA LEU A 124 6.32 -0.97 15.92
C LEU A 124 6.89 -2.17 16.70
N ILE A 125 6.80 -3.37 16.14
CA ILE A 125 7.46 -4.57 16.69
C ILE A 125 8.98 -4.38 16.67
N CYS A 126 9.58 -3.91 15.58
CA CYS A 126 11.01 -3.60 15.53
C CYS A 126 11.43 -2.60 16.61
N CYS A 127 10.67 -1.51 16.80
CA CYS A 127 10.91 -0.55 17.87
C CYS A 127 10.86 -1.20 19.25
N ARG A 128 9.86 -2.06 19.50
CA ARG A 128 9.74 -2.81 20.77
C ARG A 128 10.90 -3.76 21.00
N VAL A 129 11.36 -4.46 19.95
CA VAL A 129 12.54 -5.34 20.03
C VAL A 129 13.78 -4.52 20.38
N TYR A 130 13.98 -3.37 19.72
CA TYR A 130 15.11 -2.49 20.02
C TYR A 130 15.09 -1.99 21.47
N GLN A 131 13.92 -1.55 22.00
CA GLN A 131 13.78 -1.16 23.41
C GLN A 131 14.15 -2.29 24.38
N ARG A 132 13.74 -3.53 24.08
CA ARG A 132 14.06 -4.68 24.92
C ARG A 132 15.55 -4.98 24.92
N VAL A 133 16.19 -4.91 23.76
CA VAL A 133 17.63 -5.14 23.62
C VAL A 133 18.41 -4.05 24.35
N THR A 134 18.09 -2.78 24.15
CA THR A 134 18.81 -1.68 24.82
C THR A 134 18.60 -1.66 26.33
N ALA A 135 17.45 -2.12 26.82
CA ALA A 135 17.21 -2.31 28.25
C ALA A 135 18.07 -3.43 28.85
N ILE A 136 18.32 -4.53 28.12
CA ILE A 136 19.19 -5.63 28.57
C ILE A 136 20.64 -5.16 28.73
N TYR A 137 21.10 -4.28 27.84
CA TYR A 137 22.46 -3.73 27.87
C TYR A 137 22.57 -2.42 28.69
N GLU A 138 21.52 -2.05 29.46
CA GLU A 138 21.49 -0.86 30.32
C GLU A 138 21.81 0.48 29.60
N LEU A 139 21.60 0.58 28.29
CA LEU A 139 21.96 1.77 27.49
C LEU A 139 21.07 3.00 27.72
N GLY A 140 20.12 2.97 28.65
CA GLY A 140 19.33 4.15 29.05
C GLY A 140 18.63 4.90 27.91
N VAL A 141 18.21 4.19 26.85
CA VAL A 141 17.64 4.85 25.65
C VAL A 141 16.23 5.34 25.95
N ASN A 142 16.06 6.67 25.96
CA ASN A 142 14.77 7.31 26.13
C ASN A 142 13.81 7.01 24.97
N SER A 143 12.51 6.89 25.29
CA SER A 143 11.43 6.67 24.31
C SER A 143 11.31 7.79 23.26
N GLN A 144 11.85 8.98 23.55
CA GLN A 144 11.90 10.13 22.62
C GLN A 144 12.76 9.87 21.38
N VAL A 145 13.75 8.97 21.46
CA VAL A 145 14.65 8.67 20.33
C VAL A 145 13.87 8.06 19.15
N PHE A 146 12.78 7.32 19.42
CA PHE A 146 11.92 6.80 18.36
C PHE A 146 11.21 7.92 17.61
N PHE A 147 10.70 8.93 18.31
CA PHE A 147 10.03 10.07 17.67
C PHE A 147 10.96 10.78 16.68
N ILE A 148 12.20 11.04 17.09
CA ILE A 148 13.23 11.64 16.22
C ILE A 148 13.56 10.72 15.03
N THR A 149 13.57 9.41 15.25
CA THR A 149 13.82 8.40 14.21
C THR A 149 12.69 8.40 13.16
N PHE A 150 11.43 8.44 13.59
CA PHE A 150 10.27 8.55 12.70
C PHE A 150 10.25 9.87 11.92
N TRP A 151 10.81 10.94 12.47
CA TRP A 151 10.94 12.21 11.77
C TRP A 151 12.10 12.21 10.76
N THR A 152 13.22 11.58 11.09
CA THR A 152 14.45 11.65 10.30
C THR A 152 14.46 10.66 9.14
N ASP A 153 13.77 9.54 9.27
CA ASP A 153 13.73 8.51 8.22
C ASP A 153 12.51 8.69 7.32
N SER A 154 12.75 8.96 6.04
CA SER A 154 11.73 9.12 4.98
C SER A 154 10.69 8.00 4.90
N TYR A 155 11.10 6.75 5.14
CA TYR A 155 10.19 5.61 5.07
C TYR A 155 9.31 5.52 6.32
N LEU A 156 9.91 5.72 7.50
CA LEU A 156 9.18 5.74 8.75
C LEU A 156 8.21 6.92 8.83
N HIS A 157 8.64 8.10 8.36
CA HIS A 157 7.81 9.29 8.25
C HIS A 157 6.63 9.07 7.29
N GLY A 158 6.89 8.42 6.16
CA GLY A 158 5.86 8.00 5.21
C GLY A 158 4.90 6.94 5.75
N LEU A 159 5.29 6.14 6.75
CA LEU A 159 4.45 5.10 7.37
C LEU A 159 3.60 5.61 8.55
N LEU A 160 4.16 6.54 9.31
CA LEU A 160 3.48 7.19 10.42
C LEU A 160 3.74 8.70 10.35
N PRO A 161 2.98 9.42 9.52
CA PRO A 161 3.03 10.87 9.50
C PRO A 161 2.41 11.38 10.80
N LEU A 162 3.27 11.73 11.75
CA LEU A 162 2.88 12.08 13.13
C LEU A 162 1.96 13.30 13.17
N ASP A 163 2.44 14.44 12.69
CA ASP A 163 1.68 15.70 12.61
C ASP A 163 1.56 16.21 11.16
N ASP A 164 2.25 15.56 10.20
CA ASP A 164 2.23 15.99 8.82
C ASP A 164 0.97 15.51 8.08
N ARG A 165 0.02 16.45 7.96
CA ARG A 165 -1.23 16.20 7.25
C ARG A 165 -1.02 16.02 5.74
N ALA A 166 -0.01 16.65 5.15
CA ALA A 166 0.24 16.57 3.71
C ALA A 166 0.61 15.14 3.31
N VAL A 167 1.51 14.51 4.06
CA VAL A 167 1.91 13.11 3.86
C VAL A 167 0.70 12.17 4.02
N CYS A 168 -0.17 12.45 4.99
CA CYS A 168 -1.40 11.68 5.21
C CYS A 168 -2.33 11.75 3.98
N TYR A 169 -2.58 12.95 3.46
CA TYR A 169 -3.39 13.15 2.26
C TYR A 169 -2.75 12.51 1.02
N LYS A 170 -1.42 12.60 0.87
CA LYS A 170 -0.65 11.95 -0.19
C LYS A 170 -0.85 10.44 -0.16
N ASN A 171 -0.63 9.80 0.98
CA ASN A 171 -0.76 8.37 1.12
C ASN A 171 -2.21 7.91 0.87
N ALA A 172 -3.20 8.64 1.39
CA ALA A 172 -4.61 8.35 1.13
C ALA A 172 -4.95 8.47 -0.38
N ALA A 173 -4.51 9.53 -1.05
CA ALA A 173 -4.73 9.74 -2.48
C ALA A 173 -4.06 8.66 -3.33
N MET A 174 -2.84 8.25 -2.98
CA MET A 174 -2.11 7.18 -3.67
C MET A 174 -2.78 5.82 -3.52
N LEU A 175 -3.25 5.48 -2.31
CA LEU A 175 -4.00 4.24 -2.06
C LEU A 175 -5.30 4.20 -2.86
N LEU A 176 -6.02 5.32 -2.93
CA LEU A 176 -7.24 5.46 -3.73
C LEU A 176 -6.93 5.31 -5.23
N TYR A 177 -5.87 5.96 -5.73
CA TYR A 177 -5.45 5.83 -7.13
C TYR A 177 -5.07 4.41 -7.51
N ALA A 178 -4.28 3.74 -6.68
CA ALA A 178 -3.91 2.35 -6.89
C ALA A 178 -5.14 1.43 -6.87
N GLY A 179 -6.06 1.62 -5.92
CA GLY A 179 -7.29 0.82 -5.82
C GLY A 179 -8.22 0.98 -7.02
N ILE A 180 -8.41 2.22 -7.50
CA ILE A 180 -9.27 2.55 -8.64
C ILE A 180 -8.62 2.09 -9.95
N SER A 181 -7.33 2.35 -10.17
CA SER A 181 -6.61 1.92 -11.37
C SER A 181 -6.56 0.40 -11.50
N ALA A 182 -6.41 -0.33 -10.39
CA ALA A 182 -6.51 -1.79 -10.35
C ALA A 182 -7.89 -2.30 -10.77
N ALA A 183 -8.97 -1.68 -10.30
CA ALA A 183 -10.33 -2.05 -10.70
C ALA A 183 -10.59 -1.79 -12.20
N ILE A 184 -10.10 -0.67 -12.73
CA ILE A 184 -10.18 -0.36 -14.17
C ILE A 184 -9.38 -1.37 -14.99
N LEU A 185 -8.19 -1.77 -14.52
CA LEU A 185 -7.36 -2.77 -15.20
C LEU A 185 -8.06 -4.12 -15.28
N THR A 186 -8.60 -4.64 -14.16
CA THR A 186 -9.31 -5.92 -14.16
C THR A 186 -10.41 -5.95 -15.23
N ARG A 187 -11.17 -4.87 -15.37
CA ARG A 187 -12.23 -4.78 -16.38
C ARG A 187 -11.73 -4.63 -17.80
N ARG A 188 -10.64 -3.90 -18.01
CA ARG A 188 -10.02 -3.80 -19.33
C ARG A 188 -9.46 -5.15 -19.76
N GLN A 189 -8.83 -5.88 -18.84
CA GLN A 189 -8.28 -7.21 -19.11
C GLN A 189 -9.37 -8.25 -19.36
N GLN A 190 -10.53 -8.18 -18.68
CA GLN A 190 -11.72 -8.99 -19.05
C GLN A 190 -12.20 -8.75 -20.49
N ARG A 191 -11.85 -7.60 -21.08
CA ARG A 191 -12.13 -7.27 -22.49
C ARG A 191 -10.91 -7.46 -23.40
N GLY A 192 -9.86 -8.13 -22.93
CA GLY A 192 -8.63 -8.40 -23.68
C GLY A 192 -7.71 -7.19 -23.86
N LYS A 193 -7.88 -6.10 -23.10
CA LYS A 193 -7.11 -4.85 -23.24
C LYS A 193 -6.24 -4.58 -22.02
N SER A 194 -5.00 -4.15 -22.24
CA SER A 194 -4.11 -3.68 -21.17
C SER A 194 -4.43 -2.22 -20.77
N SER A 195 -4.08 -1.83 -19.55
CA SER A 195 -4.24 -0.46 -19.05
C SER A 195 -2.88 0.11 -18.61
N PHE A 196 -2.36 1.07 -19.39
CA PHE A 196 -1.12 1.78 -19.04
C PHE A 196 -1.25 2.55 -17.71
N GLY A 197 -2.45 3.04 -17.37
CA GLY A 197 -2.68 3.80 -16.14
C GLY A 197 -2.42 3.00 -14.85
N PHE A 198 -2.49 1.67 -14.88
CA PHE A 198 -2.14 0.85 -13.73
C PHE A 198 -0.61 0.74 -13.55
N ALA A 199 0.14 0.60 -14.65
CA ALA A 199 1.60 0.62 -14.60
C ALA A 199 2.12 1.95 -14.04
N LEU A 200 1.47 3.06 -14.43
CA LEU A 200 1.74 4.39 -13.92
C LEU A 200 1.41 4.52 -12.42
N ALA A 201 0.30 3.95 -11.95
CA ALA A 201 -0.05 3.92 -10.53
C ALA A 201 0.98 3.16 -9.69
N VAL A 202 1.45 2.01 -10.16
CA VAL A 202 2.48 1.21 -9.47
C VAL A 202 3.84 1.92 -9.47
N SER A 203 4.23 2.58 -10.58
CA SER A 203 5.49 3.33 -10.62
C SER A 203 5.46 4.55 -9.71
N LEU A 204 4.34 5.28 -9.64
CA LEU A 204 4.19 6.41 -8.72
C LEU A 204 4.25 5.97 -7.26
N LEU A 205 3.63 4.83 -6.93
CA LEU A 205 3.71 4.25 -5.58
C LEU A 205 5.16 3.93 -5.21
N LEU A 206 5.94 3.31 -6.11
CA LEU A 206 7.34 2.98 -5.86
C LEU A 206 8.22 4.21 -5.65
N LEU A 207 8.06 5.23 -6.49
CA LEU A 207 8.92 6.41 -6.46
C LEU A 207 8.64 7.32 -5.26
N ASN A 208 7.39 7.38 -4.78
CA ASN A 208 6.98 8.29 -3.71
C ASN A 208 6.75 7.60 -2.35
N PHE A 209 7.08 6.32 -2.25
CA PHE A 209 7.00 5.58 -0.99
C PHE A 209 7.99 6.08 0.07
N PRO A 210 9.27 6.39 -0.25
CA PRO A 210 10.10 7.16 0.65
C PRO A 210 9.67 8.64 0.58
N ALA A 211 8.98 9.12 1.61
CA ALA A 211 8.55 10.52 1.67
C ALA A 211 9.78 11.42 1.89
N SER A 212 10.00 12.41 1.02
CA SER A 212 11.03 13.43 1.26
C SER A 212 10.58 14.30 2.44
N VAL A 213 11.36 14.28 3.52
CA VAL A 213 11.01 14.86 4.83
C VAL A 213 10.90 16.40 4.81
N ASP A 214 11.34 17.08 3.74
CA ASP A 214 11.56 18.54 3.76
C ASP A 214 10.73 19.37 2.77
N ASP A 215 9.83 18.79 1.97
CA ASP A 215 9.15 19.56 0.91
C ASP A 215 7.63 19.33 0.82
N ASN A 216 6.90 20.03 1.70
CA ASN A 216 5.44 20.06 1.70
C ASN A 216 4.85 20.51 0.35
N MET A 217 5.57 21.32 -0.44
CA MET A 217 5.10 21.77 -1.75
C MET A 217 5.14 20.63 -2.77
N VAL A 218 6.21 19.84 -2.77
CA VAL A 218 6.29 18.63 -3.60
C VAL A 218 5.18 17.65 -3.23
N GLU A 219 4.90 17.47 -1.95
CA GLU A 219 3.82 16.59 -1.51
C GLU A 219 2.44 17.05 -2.00
N ILE A 220 2.13 18.35 -1.85
CA ILE A 220 0.86 18.91 -2.34
C ILE A 220 0.77 18.79 -3.87
N VAL A 221 1.84 19.08 -4.60
CA VAL A 221 1.88 18.93 -6.06
C VAL A 221 1.67 17.48 -6.47
N THR A 222 2.26 16.52 -5.75
CA THR A 222 2.04 15.09 -6.02
C THR A 222 0.60 14.67 -5.76
N VAL A 223 -0.02 15.16 -4.68
CA VAL A 223 -1.45 14.93 -4.38
C VAL A 223 -2.32 15.45 -5.53
N VAL A 224 -2.13 16.71 -5.93
CA VAL A 224 -2.89 17.34 -7.01
C VAL A 224 -2.69 16.58 -8.33
N GLY A 225 -1.47 16.18 -8.65
CA GLY A 225 -1.15 15.38 -9.82
C GLY A 225 -1.84 14.01 -9.82
N VAL A 226 -1.80 13.29 -8.69
CA VAL A 226 -2.46 11.99 -8.53
C VAL A 226 -3.98 12.13 -8.64
N VAL A 227 -4.57 13.19 -8.06
CA VAL A 227 -6.01 13.47 -8.17
C VAL A 227 -6.41 13.82 -9.61
N ALA A 228 -5.60 14.58 -10.33
CA ALA A 228 -5.84 14.87 -11.75
C ALA A 228 -5.79 13.59 -12.61
N LEU A 229 -4.82 12.71 -12.36
CA LEU A 229 -4.70 11.40 -13.03
C LEU A 229 -5.88 10.47 -12.69
N LEU A 230 -6.35 10.52 -11.45
CA LEU A 230 -7.57 9.84 -11.01
C LEU A 230 -8.77 10.31 -11.81
N VAL A 231 -9.03 11.61 -11.83
CA VAL A 231 -10.20 12.21 -12.51
C VAL A 231 -10.15 11.92 -14.02
N THR A 232 -9.00 12.09 -14.66
CA THR A 232 -8.85 11.78 -16.10
C THR A 232 -9.08 10.30 -16.38
N SER A 233 -8.58 9.39 -15.54
CA SER A 233 -8.80 7.95 -15.73
C SER A 233 -10.28 7.57 -15.61
N LEU A 234 -11.01 8.20 -14.70
CA LEU A 234 -12.46 8.03 -14.52
C LEU A 234 -13.25 8.66 -15.67
N ALA A 235 -12.89 9.86 -16.13
CA ALA A 235 -13.54 10.54 -17.26
C ALA A 235 -13.37 9.75 -18.58
N ILE A 236 -12.17 9.20 -18.82
CA ILE A 236 -11.92 8.31 -19.98
C ILE A 236 -12.74 7.03 -19.86
N TYR A 237 -12.94 6.50 -18.65
CA TYR A 237 -13.78 5.33 -18.44
C TYR A 237 -15.26 5.65 -18.71
N TRP A 238 -15.76 6.77 -18.18
CA TRP A 238 -17.15 7.21 -18.31
C TRP A 238 -17.54 7.53 -19.76
N SER A 239 -16.75 8.34 -20.47
CA SER A 239 -17.00 8.70 -21.88
C SER A 239 -17.00 7.51 -22.84
N ARG A 240 -16.38 6.39 -22.46
CA ARG A 240 -16.40 5.13 -23.22
C ARG A 240 -17.62 4.27 -22.90
N GLU A 241 -18.22 4.47 -21.74
CA GLU A 241 -19.43 3.75 -21.32
C GLU A 241 -20.68 4.41 -21.92
N GLU A 242 -20.70 5.74 -22.03
CA GLU A 242 -21.76 6.49 -22.73
C GLU A 242 -21.82 6.16 -24.22
N ARG A 243 -20.68 6.17 -24.93
CA ARG A 243 -20.61 5.76 -26.35
C ARG A 243 -21.10 4.34 -26.64
N LYS A 244 -21.16 3.47 -25.63
CA LYS A 244 -21.70 2.11 -25.77
C LYS A 244 -23.22 2.01 -25.55
N LYS A 245 -23.84 3.06 -25.02
CA LYS A 245 -25.30 3.15 -24.88
C LYS A 245 -25.96 3.75 -26.11
N GLU A 246 -25.18 4.48 -26.92
CA GLU A 246 -25.63 5.14 -28.15
C GLU A 246 -25.50 4.25 -29.41
N LEU A 247 -24.79 3.12 -29.31
CA LEU A 247 -24.65 2.09 -30.35
C LEU A 247 -25.53 0.88 -30.01
#